data_AF-A0A9E4W8Y1-F1
#
_entry.id   AF-A0A9E4W8Y1-F1
#
_cell.length_a   1.000
_cell.length_b   1.000
_cell.length_c   1.000
_cell.angle_alpha   90.00
_cell.angle_beta   90.00
_cell.angle_gamma   90.00
#
_symmetry.space_group_name_H-M   'P 1'
#
loop_
_entity.id
_entity.type
_entity.pdbx_description
1 polymer ?
#
loop_
_entity_poly.entity_id
_entity_poly.type
_entity_poly.pdbx_seq_one_letter_code
_entity_poly.pdbx_strand_id
1 'polypeptide(L)' 'MSEAFVHCRGVTKRFGETTAVNDVSLEVERGQTLALLGPSGCGKTTLLRLISGLERPDAGTISIDGVQ' A
#
# COMPACT_ATOMS: atom_id res chain seq x y z
N MET A 1 -7.41 15.09 -16.72
CA MET A 1 -7.50 13.75 -16.12
C MET A 1 -6.70 13.80 -14.84
N SER A 2 -7.29 13.40 -13.72
CA SER A 2 -6.60 13.33 -12.43
C SER A 2 -5.62 12.17 -12.49
N GLU A 3 -4.32 12.44 -12.40
CA GLU A 3 -3.31 11.38 -12.32
C GLU A 3 -3.25 10.89 -10.86
N ALA A 4 -3.38 9.58 -10.67
CA ALA A 4 -3.22 9.01 -9.34
C ALA A 4 -1.79 9.24 -8.85
N PHE A 5 -1.67 9.86 -7.68
CA PHE A 5 -0.42 10.23 -7.05
C PHE A 5 0.22 9.04 -6.32
N VAL A 6 -0.59 8.10 -5.81
CA VAL A 6 -0.12 6.83 -5.25
C VAL A 6 -0.80 5.68 -5.99
N HIS A 7 -0.03 4.72 -6.47
CA HIS A 7 -0.53 3.46 -7.00
C HIS A 7 0.07 2.29 -6.23
N CYS A 8 -0.78 1.38 -5.76
CA CYS A 8 -0.41 0.05 -5.29
C CYS A 8 -1.00 -0.98 -6.26
N ARG A 9 -0.19 -1.91 -6.76
CA ARG A 9 -0.63 -2.97 -7.67
C ARG A 9 -0.24 -4.34 -7.11
N GLY A 10 -1.23 -5.09 -6.65
CA GLY A 10 -1.09 -6.45 -6.12
C GLY A 10 -0.10 -6.57 -4.96
N VAL A 11 -0.05 -5.55 -4.10
CA VAL A 11 0.96 -5.43 -3.04
C VAL A 11 0.75 -6.52 -2.01
N THR A 12 1.80 -7.29 -1.75
CA THR A 12 1.80 -8.34 -0.72
C THR A 12 2.99 -8.16 0.21
N LYS A 13 2.76 -8.34 1.51
CA LYS A 13 3.81 -8.39 2.54
C LYS A 13 3.55 -9.50 3.54
N ARG A 14 4.59 -10.32 3.76
CA ARG A 14 4.62 -11.45 4.68
C ARG A 14 5.69 -11.25 5.74
N PHE A 15 5.38 -11.70 6.95
CA PHE A 15 6.31 -11.77 8.08
C PHE A 15 6.24 -13.20 8.65
N GLY A 16 7.25 -14.02 8.33
CA GLY A 16 7.19 -15.45 8.62
C GLY A 16 5.96 -16.08 7.97
N GLU A 17 5.12 -16.72 8.78
CA GLU A 17 3.88 -17.38 8.33
C GLU A 17 2.70 -16.40 8.16
N THR A 18 2.81 -15.17 8.65
CA THR A 18 1.71 -14.21 8.60
C THR A 18 1.76 -13.36 7.33
N THR A 19 0.70 -13.39 6.52
CA THR A 19 0.51 -12.46 5.41
C THR A 19 -0.19 -11.20 5.91
N ALA A 20 0.57 -10.15 6.20
CA ALA A 20 0.05 -8.90 6.77
C ALA A 20 -0.64 -8.00 5.75
N VAL A 21 -0.22 -8.05 4.49
CA VAL A 21 -0.90 -7.42 3.35
C VAL A 21 -0.97 -8.47 2.25
N ASN A 22 -2.16 -8.70 1.69
CA ASN A 22 -2.39 -9.78 0.73
C ASN A 22 -3.03 -9.22 -0.54
N ASP A 23 -2.25 -9.13 -1.62
CA ASP A 23 -2.71 -8.73 -2.96
C ASP A 23 -3.53 -7.41 -2.98
N VAL A 24 -3.07 -6.39 -2.27
CA VAL A 24 -3.77 -5.10 -2.16
C VAL A 24 -3.46 -4.22 -3.36
N SER A 25 -4.51 -3.78 -4.04
CA SER A 25 -4.44 -2.74 -5.07
C SER A 25 -5.28 -1.53 -4.66
N LEU A 26 -4.70 -0.34 -4.74
CA LEU A 26 -5.40 0.92 -4.47
C LEU A 26 -4.74 2.08 -5.22
N GLU A 27 -5.52 3.13 -5.43
CA GLU A 27 -5.05 4.36 -6.07
C GLU A 27 -5.51 5.56 -5.24
N VAL A 28 -4.63 6.56 -5.10
CA VAL A 28 -4.94 7.81 -4.41
C VAL A 28 -4.59 8.97 -5.32
N GLU A 29 -5.58 9.79 -5.65
CA GLU A 29 -5.41 10.97 -6.48
C GLU A 29 -4.72 12.13 -5.75
N ARG A 30 -4.07 13.03 -6.50
CA ARG A 30 -3.47 14.22 -5.90
C ARG A 30 -4.56 15.09 -5.25
N GLY A 31 -4.37 15.40 -3.96
CA GLY A 31 -5.34 16.17 -3.16
C GLY A 31 -6.46 15.33 -2.54
N GLN A 32 -6.53 14.03 -2.82
CA GLN A 32 -7.48 13.13 -2.18
C GLN A 32 -7.01 12.78 -0.76
N THR A 33 -7.96 12.73 0.17
CA THR A 33 -7.75 12.11 1.49
C THR A 33 -8.35 10.72 1.49
N LEU A 34 -7.54 9.69 1.73
CA LEU A 34 -7.97 8.31 1.88
C LEU A 34 -7.82 7.88 3.35
N ALA A 35 -8.85 7.23 3.89
CA ALA A 35 -8.81 6.64 5.22
C ALA A 35 -8.74 5.11 5.13
N LEU A 36 -7.75 4.51 5.80
CA LEU A 36 -7.65 3.06 5.96
C LEU A 36 -8.31 2.64 7.28
N LEU A 37 -9.42 1.90 7.19
CA LEU A 37 -10.21 1.46 8.34
C LEU A 37 -10.14 -0.06 8.50
N GLY A 38 -10.25 -0.54 9.74
CA GLY A 38 -10.31 -1.97 10.06
C GLY A 38 -9.83 -2.29 11.48
N PRO A 39 -10.05 -3.51 11.97
CA PRO A 39 -9.65 -3.94 13.32
C PRO A 39 -8.15 -3.85 13.59
N SER A 40 -7.73 -3.80 14.86
CA SER A 40 -6.32 -3.91 15.23
C SER A 40 -5.70 -5.21 14.68
N GLY A 41 -4.48 -5.13 14.15
CA GLY A 41 -3.77 -6.28 13.58
C GLY A 41 -4.07 -6.58 12.10
N CYS A 42 -5.03 -5.93 11.46
CA CYS A 42 -5.42 -6.24 10.07
C CYS A 42 -4.46 -5.71 8.97
N GLY A 43 -3.25 -5.25 9.32
CA GLY A 43 -2.25 -4.84 8.34
C GLY A 43 -2.23 -3.35 7.93
N LYS A 44 -3.07 -2.48 8.51
CA LYS A 44 -3.09 -1.03 8.18
C LYS A 44 -1.72 -0.36 8.28
N THR A 45 -1.06 -0.49 9.44
CA THR A 45 0.26 0.10 9.67
C THR A 45 1.30 -0.50 8.72
N THR A 46 1.20 -1.78 8.39
CA THR A 46 2.07 -2.42 7.41
C THR A 46 1.88 -1.81 6.02
N LEU A 47 0.64 -1.66 5.56
CA LEU A 47 0.34 -1.04 4.26
C LEU A 47 0.84 0.41 4.19
N LEU A 48 0.64 1.20 5.25
CA LEU A 48 1.17 2.57 5.30
C LEU A 48 2.69 2.62 5.26
N ARG A 49 3.38 1.69 5.94
CA ARG A 49 4.85 1.59 5.90
C ARG A 49 5.37 1.17 4.53
N LEU A 50 4.66 0.28 3.82
CA LEU A 50 4.98 -0.08 2.45
C LEU A 50 4.85 1.13 1.53
N ILE A 51 3.73 1.86 1.62
CA ILE A 51 3.50 3.09 0.83
C ILE A 51 4.57 4.13 1.13
N SER A 52 4.96 4.32 2.40
CA SER A 52 5.97 5.30 2.77
C SER A 52 7.42 4.84 2.49
N GLY A 53 7.63 3.68 1.87
CA GLY A 53 8.97 3.13 1.60
C GLY A 53 9.77 2.70 2.84
N LEU A 54 9.12 2.61 4.01
CA LEU A 54 9.75 2.13 5.25
C LEU A 54 9.85 0.60 5.29
N GLU A 55 9.05 -0.07 4.47
CA GLU A 55 9.07 -1.51 4.25
C GLU A 55 9.05 -1.79 2.75
N ARG A 56 9.65 -2.93 2.34
CA ARG A 56 9.59 -3.38 0.94
C ARG A 56 8.50 -4.45 0.77
N PRO A 57 7.66 -4.37 -0.27
CA PRO A 57 6.72 -5.42 -0.58
C PRO A 57 7.49 -6.70 -1.00
N ASP A 58 6.92 -7.86 -0.71
CA ASP A 58 7.48 -9.13 -1.18
C ASP A 58 6.94 -9.50 -2.58
N ALA A 59 5.79 -8.94 -2.97
CA ALA A 59 5.25 -8.99 -4.33
C ALA A 59 4.40 -7.74 -4.63
N GLY A 60 4.19 -7.48 -5.92
CA GLY A 60 3.51 -6.29 -6.41
C GLY A 60 4.42 -5.06 -6.46
N THR A 61 3.83 -3.92 -6.82
CA THR A 61 4.56 -2.65 -6.94
C THR A 61 3.81 -1.51 -6.26
N ILE A 62 4.56 -0.53 -5.79
CA ILE A 62 4.06 0.73 -5.25
C ILE A 62 4.77 1.85 -5.99
N SER A 63 4.04 2.84 -6.49
CA SER A 63 4.64 4.05 -7.06
C SER A 63 3.99 5.31 -6.51
N ILE A 64 4.80 6.34 -6.25
CA ILE A 64 4.39 7.67 -5.83
C ILE A 64 4.88 8.68 -6.87
N ASP A 65 3.97 9.52 -7.37
CA ASP A 65 4.27 10.54 -8.41
C ASP A 65 4.97 9.93 -9.64
N GLY A 66 4.59 8.71 -10.01
CA GLY A 66 5.18 7.96 -11.12
C GLY A 66 6.53 7.28 -10.82
N VAL A 67 7.08 7.44 -9.61
CA VAL A 67 8.34 6.82 -9.18
C VAL A 67 8.05 5.60 -8.31
N GLN A 68 8.71 4.48 -8.60
CA GLN A 68 8.56 3.22 -7.86
C GLN A 68 9.57 3.10 -6.71
#